data_AF-A0A2H5YJF7-F1
#
_entry.id   AF-A0A2H5YJF7-F1
#
_cell.length_a   1.000
_cell.length_b   1.000
_cell.length_c   1.000
_cell.angle_alpha   90.00
_cell.angle_beta   90.00
_cell.angle_gamma   90.00
#
_symmetry.space_group_name_H-M   'P 1'
#
loop_
_entity.id
_entity.type
_entity.pdbx_description
1 polymer ?
#
loop_
_entity_poly.entity_id
_entity_poly.type
_entity_poly.pdbx_seq_one_letter_code
_entity_poly.pdbx_strand_id
1 'polypeptide(L)'
;MRRPGRWVTLLAFLAVTAAVVIMPAERSGWDWGGVLSFLTAFATTVAIYSLFTLGLNVQWGYAGVFNFGVVAFFMLGAYTAAAFTKEPAAGGFDSYVGGLGPKLSLPLFQSEQWLPFLIGAAMAALMCGVLAYLLSFPALRLREDYLAIATIGIAELMRNVVVAERGLVNSERGLKGIPRPFYQSFAPDDYQYFYFLLALVALALVFLAVERAVRSPWGRVLRALREDETATAACGKDVISFRRQAFVVGAMIMGFGGAVYAYERGAVSPDTFTHFAGTFIFWAMLIVGGSGNNQGAVLGAYIVWGLWIISLQLLGYPLPETLRTRIFYIRDLLLGVLLVAVLLLRPQGLLPEERRVSIWVERLLRRPPAPERAGARPVADRAPEA
;
A
#
# COMPACT_ATOMS: atom_id res chain seq x y z
N MET A 1 6.95 -25.14 -18.27
CA MET A 1 7.80 -23.98 -18.61
C MET A 1 8.30 -23.32 -17.33
N ARG A 2 9.59 -23.47 -16.99
CA ARG A 2 10.20 -22.84 -15.79
C ARG A 2 10.21 -21.32 -16.01
N ARG A 3 9.48 -20.55 -15.18
CA ARG A 3 9.44 -19.08 -15.26
C ARG A 3 10.85 -18.52 -15.02
N PRO A 4 11.58 -17.98 -16.03
CA PRO A 4 12.99 -17.57 -15.89
C PRO A 4 13.19 -16.34 -14.97
N GLY A 5 12.11 -15.75 -14.43
CA GLY A 5 12.18 -14.58 -13.56
C GLY A 5 12.39 -14.84 -12.07
N ARG A 6 12.05 -16.04 -11.56
CA ARG A 6 11.98 -16.31 -10.11
C ARG A 6 13.31 -16.21 -9.37
N TRP A 7 14.41 -16.58 -10.01
CA TRP A 7 15.73 -16.56 -9.39
C TRP A 7 16.19 -15.16 -9.03
N VAL A 8 15.92 -14.17 -9.89
CA VAL A 8 16.27 -12.76 -9.61
C VAL A 8 15.45 -12.22 -8.45
N THR A 9 14.16 -12.54 -8.40
CA THR A 9 13.28 -12.17 -7.28
C THR A 9 13.80 -12.76 -5.96
N LEU A 10 14.20 -14.04 -5.99
CA LEU A 10 14.77 -14.71 -4.83
C LEU A 10 16.12 -14.12 -4.42
N LEU A 11 17.01 -13.83 -5.38
CA LEU A 11 18.30 -13.19 -5.11
C LEU A 11 18.14 -11.79 -4.53
N ALA A 12 17.24 -10.98 -5.07
CA ALA A 12 16.94 -9.65 -4.55
C ALA A 12 16.38 -9.72 -3.12
N PHE A 13 15.44 -10.63 -2.87
CA PHE A 13 14.90 -10.87 -1.54
C PHE A 13 16.00 -11.30 -0.56
N LEU A 14 16.77 -12.34 -0.91
CA LEU A 14 17.85 -12.86 -0.07
C LEU A 14 18.95 -11.83 0.19
N ALA A 15 19.32 -11.01 -0.80
CA ALA A 15 20.32 -9.95 -0.64
C ALA A 15 19.84 -8.88 0.36
N VAL A 16 18.58 -8.43 0.23
CA VAL A 16 17.99 -7.49 1.18
C VAL A 16 17.88 -8.12 2.56
N THR A 17 17.38 -9.35 2.68
CA THR A 17 17.26 -10.05 3.97
C THR A 17 18.62 -10.22 4.63
N ALA A 18 19.64 -10.65 3.89
CA ALA A 18 20.99 -10.83 4.41
C ALA A 18 21.55 -9.51 4.94
N ALA A 19 21.45 -8.42 4.17
CA ALA A 19 21.94 -7.12 4.61
C ALA A 19 21.17 -6.58 5.84
N VAL A 20 19.84 -6.67 5.83
CA VAL A 20 18.98 -6.20 6.93
C VAL A 20 19.20 -7.00 8.22
N VAL A 21 19.68 -8.24 8.16
CA VAL A 21 19.98 -9.07 9.35
C VAL A 21 21.44 -8.93 9.78
N ILE A 22 22.40 -9.01 8.83
CA ILE A 22 23.83 -9.06 9.13
C ILE A 22 24.36 -7.72 9.65
N MET A 23 24.00 -6.61 8.99
CA MET A 23 24.49 -5.29 9.39
C MET A 23 24.12 -4.90 10.84
N PRO A 24 22.86 -5.05 11.31
CA PRO A 24 22.55 -4.75 12.71
C PRO A 24 23.18 -5.78 13.66
N ALA A 25 23.33 -7.04 13.26
CA ALA A 25 23.98 -8.06 14.08
C ALA A 25 25.47 -7.76 14.30
N GLU A 26 26.19 -7.39 13.24
CA GLU A 26 27.58 -6.98 13.34
C GLU A 26 27.72 -5.74 14.25
N ARG A 27 26.84 -4.76 14.08
CA ARG A 27 26.84 -3.53 14.86
C ARG A 27 26.51 -3.75 16.34
N SER A 28 25.63 -4.70 16.66
CA SER A 28 25.27 -5.04 18.03
C SER A 28 26.25 -6.01 18.70
N GLY A 29 27.30 -6.45 18.00
CA GLY A 29 28.21 -7.49 18.52
C GLY A 29 27.53 -8.86 18.63
N TRP A 30 26.60 -9.15 17.72
CA TRP A 30 25.76 -10.35 17.68
C TRP A 30 24.81 -10.50 18.86
N ASP A 31 24.39 -9.38 19.47
CA ASP A 31 23.25 -9.38 20.37
C ASP A 31 21.95 -9.59 19.58
N TRP A 32 21.40 -10.80 19.69
CA TRP A 32 20.16 -11.19 19.02
C TRP A 32 18.93 -10.48 19.57
N GLY A 33 18.97 -9.95 20.80
CA GLY A 33 17.88 -9.15 21.36
C GLY A 33 17.69 -7.83 20.60
N GLY A 34 18.78 -7.06 20.45
CA GLY A 34 18.79 -5.83 19.66
C GLY A 34 18.47 -6.07 18.17
N VAL A 35 18.98 -7.16 17.58
CA VAL A 35 18.66 -7.53 16.20
C VAL A 35 17.18 -7.83 16.03
N LEU A 36 16.57 -8.60 16.93
CA LEU A 36 15.16 -8.95 16.83
C LEU A 36 14.25 -7.72 16.97
N SER A 37 14.57 -6.83 17.91
CA SER A 37 13.90 -5.53 18.09
C SER A 37 13.95 -4.70 16.80
N PHE A 38 15.14 -4.59 16.21
CA PHE A 38 15.34 -3.90 14.94
C PHE A 38 14.55 -4.53 13.78
N LEU A 39 14.59 -5.86 13.63
CA LEU A 39 13.86 -6.58 12.59
C LEU A 39 12.35 -6.43 12.76
N THR A 40 11.87 -6.33 13.99
CA THR A 40 10.46 -6.11 14.32
C THR A 40 10.01 -4.71 13.89
N ALA A 41 10.79 -3.67 14.20
CA ALA A 41 10.52 -2.31 13.73
C ALA A 41 10.57 -2.22 12.18
N PHE A 42 11.54 -2.89 11.57
CA PHE A 42 11.66 -2.99 10.12
C PHE A 42 10.40 -3.64 9.51
N ALA A 43 10.03 -4.83 9.98
CA ALA A 43 8.88 -5.59 9.48
C ALA A 43 7.54 -4.88 9.73
N THR A 44 7.42 -4.16 10.85
CA THR A 44 6.25 -3.31 11.15
C THR A 44 6.07 -2.22 10.10
N THR A 45 7.16 -1.53 9.74
CA THR A 45 7.11 -0.48 8.72
C THR A 45 6.81 -1.08 7.33
N VAL A 46 7.39 -2.24 7.01
CA VAL A 46 7.05 -2.97 5.77
C VAL A 46 5.56 -3.32 5.73
N ALA A 47 4.98 -3.78 6.84
CA ALA A 47 3.55 -4.11 6.91
C ALA A 47 2.66 -2.88 6.66
N ILE A 48 3.02 -1.75 7.28
CA ILE A 48 2.31 -0.47 7.10
C ILE A 48 2.44 0.04 5.66
N TYR A 49 3.66 0.06 5.11
CA TYR A 49 3.92 0.49 3.73
C TYR A 49 3.26 -0.41 2.70
N SER A 50 3.13 -1.70 3.01
CA SER A 50 2.38 -2.64 2.19
C SER A 50 0.90 -2.26 2.06
N LEU A 51 0.26 -1.73 3.11
CA LEU A 51 -1.12 -1.23 3.02
C LEU A 51 -1.25 -0.13 1.97
N PHE A 52 -0.33 0.84 1.95
CA PHE A 52 -0.34 1.91 0.94
C PHE A 52 -0.15 1.35 -0.47
N THR A 53 0.82 0.45 -0.66
CA THR A 53 1.05 -0.18 -1.96
C THR A 53 -0.12 -1.03 -2.43
N LEU A 54 -0.85 -1.71 -1.53
CA LEU A 54 -2.08 -2.44 -1.87
C LEU A 54 -3.19 -1.49 -2.29
N GLY A 55 -3.39 -0.38 -1.58
CA GLY A 55 -4.36 0.65 -1.98
C GLY A 55 -4.03 1.25 -3.35
N LEU A 56 -2.75 1.56 -3.60
CA LEU A 56 -2.28 2.02 -4.91
C LEU A 56 -2.40 0.94 -5.98
N ASN A 57 -2.17 -0.33 -5.65
CA ASN A 57 -2.32 -1.46 -6.56
C ASN A 57 -3.79 -1.66 -6.98
N VAL A 58 -4.76 -1.35 -6.12
CA VAL A 58 -6.19 -1.31 -6.50
C VAL A 58 -6.46 -0.25 -7.55
N GLN A 59 -5.89 0.95 -7.39
CA GLN A 59 -6.11 2.07 -8.31
C GLN A 59 -5.36 1.89 -9.62
N TRP A 60 -4.03 1.84 -9.56
CA TRP A 60 -3.16 1.74 -10.73
C TRP A 60 -3.10 0.30 -11.24
N GLY A 61 -2.75 -0.61 -10.33
CA GLY A 61 -2.44 -1.99 -10.68
C GLY A 61 -3.62 -2.74 -11.28
N TYR A 62 -4.85 -2.55 -10.81
CA TYR A 62 -6.02 -3.24 -11.38
C TYR A 62 -6.87 -2.37 -12.29
N ALA A 63 -7.11 -1.11 -11.93
CA ALA A 63 -8.05 -0.26 -12.68
C ALA A 63 -7.39 0.73 -13.65
N GLY A 64 -6.05 0.83 -13.68
CA GLY A 64 -5.33 1.77 -14.55
C GLY A 64 -5.49 3.24 -14.13
N VAL A 65 -5.93 3.52 -12.91
CA VAL A 65 -6.14 4.89 -12.45
C VAL A 65 -4.83 5.47 -11.93
N PHE A 66 -4.29 6.42 -12.68
CA PHE A 66 -3.07 7.12 -12.30
C PHE A 66 -3.33 8.09 -11.13
N ASN A 67 -2.72 7.86 -9.96
CA ASN A 67 -2.90 8.71 -8.77
C ASN A 67 -1.55 9.05 -8.11
N PHE A 68 -1.14 10.32 -8.20
CA PHE A 68 0.00 10.88 -7.47
C PHE A 68 -0.40 11.66 -6.21
N GLY A 69 -1.68 11.62 -5.82
CA GLY A 69 -2.22 12.20 -4.60
C GLY A 69 -2.22 11.24 -3.40
N VAL A 70 -1.41 10.17 -3.43
CA VAL A 70 -1.36 9.13 -2.37
C VAL A 70 -1.10 9.74 -1.00
N VAL A 71 -0.20 10.73 -0.94
CA VAL A 71 0.16 11.43 0.29
C VAL A 71 -1.03 12.16 0.92
N ALA A 72 -2.00 12.61 0.12
CA ALA A 72 -3.21 13.25 0.62
C ALA A 72 -4.04 12.27 1.47
N PHE A 73 -4.23 11.05 0.96
CA PHE A 73 -4.98 9.99 1.66
C PHE A 73 -4.21 9.46 2.86
N PHE A 74 -2.89 9.35 2.75
CA PHE A 74 -2.04 9.01 3.89
C PHE A 74 -2.18 10.04 5.02
N MET A 75 -2.00 11.31 4.71
CA MET A 75 -2.10 12.40 5.66
C MET A 75 -3.51 12.50 6.27
N LEU A 76 -4.55 12.51 5.44
CA LEU A 76 -5.94 12.57 5.91
C LEU A 76 -6.26 11.39 6.83
N GLY A 77 -5.84 10.17 6.48
CA GLY A 77 -6.03 8.99 7.31
C GLY A 77 -5.35 9.10 8.67
N ALA A 78 -4.08 9.53 8.68
CA ALA A 78 -3.30 9.71 9.91
C ALA A 78 -3.90 10.78 10.83
N TYR A 79 -4.26 11.96 10.29
CA TYR A 79 -4.87 13.03 11.06
C TYR A 79 -6.30 12.69 11.53
N THR A 80 -7.08 11.99 10.71
CA THR A 80 -8.43 11.54 11.13
C THR A 80 -8.32 10.55 12.28
N ALA A 81 -7.47 9.54 12.18
CA ALA A 81 -7.27 8.58 13.28
C ALA A 81 -6.78 9.27 14.57
N ALA A 82 -5.83 10.19 14.44
CA ALA A 82 -5.32 10.98 15.56
C ALA A 82 -6.41 11.84 16.21
N ALA A 83 -7.23 12.54 15.42
CA ALA A 83 -8.28 13.43 15.91
C ALA A 83 -9.43 12.68 16.60
N PHE A 84 -9.68 11.42 16.22
CA PHE A 84 -10.71 10.57 16.85
C PHE A 84 -10.23 9.88 18.12
N THR A 85 -8.92 9.63 18.27
CA THR A 85 -8.37 8.88 19.40
C THR A 85 -7.75 9.76 20.48
N LYS A 86 -7.11 10.88 20.12
CA LYS A 86 -6.45 11.77 21.08
C LYS A 86 -7.48 12.64 21.79
N GLU A 87 -7.34 12.83 23.10
CA GLU A 87 -8.20 13.75 23.87
C GLU A 87 -8.05 15.19 23.38
N PRO A 88 -9.09 16.05 23.51
CA PRO A 88 -8.99 17.46 23.18
C PRO A 88 -7.91 18.16 23.99
N ALA A 89 -7.26 19.16 23.39
CA ALA A 89 -6.23 19.90 24.08
C ALA A 89 -6.80 20.58 25.34
N ALA A 90 -6.18 20.31 26.49
CA ALA A 90 -6.51 20.91 27.78
C ALA A 90 -5.36 21.84 28.23
N GLY A 91 -5.14 22.96 27.54
CA GLY A 91 -4.08 23.92 27.90
C GLY A 91 -3.71 24.92 26.80
N GLY A 92 -2.76 25.83 27.11
CA GLY A 92 -2.46 27.02 26.29
C GLY A 92 -1.53 26.85 25.07
N PHE A 93 -0.84 25.71 24.90
CA PHE A 93 0.12 25.50 23.80
C PHE A 93 -0.35 24.57 22.67
N ASP A 94 -1.37 23.75 22.91
CA ASP A 94 -2.03 22.92 21.91
C ASP A 94 -3.43 23.49 21.69
N SER A 95 -3.79 23.80 20.44
CA SER A 95 -5.08 24.41 20.14
C SER A 95 -5.81 23.54 19.13
N TYR A 96 -6.37 22.39 19.55
CA TYR A 96 -7.27 21.62 18.69
C TYR A 96 -8.54 21.15 19.41
N VAL A 97 -9.65 21.19 18.68
CA VAL A 97 -11.03 20.85 19.08
C VAL A 97 -11.29 19.35 18.95
N GLY A 98 -10.44 18.62 18.23
CA GLY A 98 -10.49 17.17 18.08
C GLY A 98 -10.46 16.43 19.43
N GLY A 99 -10.93 15.19 19.45
CA GLY A 99 -11.00 14.37 20.66
C GLY A 99 -12.40 13.88 21.00
N LEU A 100 -12.97 13.17 20.03
CA LEU A 100 -14.12 12.31 20.25
C LEU A 100 -13.77 11.07 21.09
N GLY A 101 -12.50 10.71 21.28
CA GLY A 101 -12.05 9.54 22.05
C GLY A 101 -12.72 9.39 23.42
N PRO A 102 -12.59 10.38 24.33
CA PRO A 102 -13.26 10.33 25.63
C PRO A 102 -14.77 10.68 25.58
N LYS A 103 -15.25 11.35 24.51
CA LYS A 103 -16.68 11.74 24.36
C LYS A 103 -17.54 10.66 23.69
N LEU A 104 -16.95 9.66 23.06
CA LEU A 104 -17.61 8.49 22.48
C LEU A 104 -17.76 7.37 23.52
N SER A 105 -17.73 7.71 24.82
CA SER A 105 -17.90 6.82 25.96
C SER A 105 -19.39 6.46 26.16
N LEU A 106 -19.96 5.72 25.21
CA LEU A 106 -21.25 5.04 25.43
C LEU A 106 -21.05 3.90 26.45
N PRO A 107 -22.04 3.56 27.31
CA PRO A 107 -21.89 2.52 28.35
C PRO A 107 -21.54 1.12 27.81
N LEU A 108 -21.92 0.81 26.55
CA LEU A 108 -21.55 -0.42 25.83
C LEU A 108 -20.09 -0.41 25.31
N PHE A 109 -19.40 0.73 25.40
CA PHE A 109 -18.08 1.02 24.81
C PHE A 109 -16.98 1.22 25.86
N GLN A 110 -17.25 0.93 27.15
CA GLN A 110 -16.34 1.08 28.30
C GLN A 110 -15.09 0.18 28.30
N SER A 111 -14.78 -0.50 27.19
CA SER A 111 -13.50 -1.20 27.03
C SER A 111 -12.44 -0.20 26.53
N GLU A 112 -11.85 0.52 27.49
CA GLU A 112 -10.86 1.60 27.44
C GLU A 112 -9.59 1.37 26.57
N GLN A 113 -9.48 0.31 25.75
CA GLN A 113 -8.17 -0.10 25.19
C GLN A 113 -8.12 -0.30 23.66
N TRP A 114 -9.22 -0.57 22.97
CA TRP A 114 -9.18 -0.97 21.55
C TRP A 114 -10.24 -0.35 20.66
N LEU A 115 -11.42 -0.05 21.21
CA LEU A 115 -12.57 0.40 20.43
C LEU A 115 -12.37 1.79 19.79
N PRO A 116 -11.77 2.79 20.47
CA PRO A 116 -11.44 4.07 19.84
C PRO A 116 -10.49 3.92 18.64
N PHE A 117 -9.57 2.95 18.71
CA PHE A 117 -8.61 2.69 17.64
C PHE A 117 -9.26 2.11 16.40
N LEU A 118 -10.18 1.16 16.58
CA LEU A 118 -10.96 0.60 15.46
C LEU A 118 -11.87 1.65 14.83
N ILE A 119 -12.54 2.46 15.65
CA ILE A 119 -13.39 3.54 15.16
C ILE A 119 -12.53 4.57 14.43
N GLY A 120 -11.41 4.99 14.99
CA GLY A 120 -10.49 5.93 14.33
C GLY A 120 -9.93 5.38 13.02
N ALA A 121 -9.61 4.08 12.95
CA ALA A 121 -9.16 3.44 11.71
C ALA A 121 -10.28 3.30 10.67
N ALA A 122 -11.50 2.97 11.09
CA ALA A 122 -12.67 2.93 10.23
C ALA A 122 -13.04 4.32 9.70
N MET A 123 -12.99 5.34 10.56
CA MET A 123 -13.22 6.73 10.18
C MET A 123 -12.12 7.27 9.26
N ALA A 124 -10.85 6.91 9.48
CA ALA A 124 -9.76 7.24 8.57
C ALA A 124 -10.00 6.67 7.16
N ALA A 125 -10.41 5.41 7.07
CA ALA A 125 -10.80 4.79 5.80
C ALA A 125 -12.01 5.52 5.18
N LEU A 126 -13.06 5.76 5.97
CA LEU A 126 -14.29 6.40 5.51
C LEU A 126 -14.05 7.82 5.01
N MET A 127 -13.32 8.66 5.74
CA MET A 127 -13.00 10.04 5.34
C MET A 127 -12.17 10.07 4.05
N CYS A 128 -11.20 9.17 3.90
CA CYS A 128 -10.47 9.03 2.65
C CYS A 128 -11.36 8.56 1.51
N GLY A 129 -12.31 7.65 1.78
CA GLY A 129 -13.30 7.20 0.80
C GLY A 129 -14.25 8.32 0.36
N VAL A 130 -14.74 9.14 1.29
CA VAL A 130 -15.59 10.31 1.02
C VAL A 130 -14.80 11.34 0.19
N LEU A 131 -13.58 11.68 0.61
CA LEU A 131 -12.73 12.60 -0.16
C LEU A 131 -12.49 12.05 -1.57
N ALA A 132 -12.09 10.78 -1.70
CA ALA A 132 -11.87 10.15 -2.99
C ALA A 132 -13.13 10.13 -3.87
N TYR A 133 -14.30 9.88 -3.29
CA TYR A 133 -15.56 9.91 -4.00
C TYR A 133 -15.87 11.30 -4.54
N LEU A 134 -15.70 12.35 -3.72
CA LEU A 134 -15.88 13.74 -4.13
C LEU A 134 -14.89 14.15 -5.24
N LEU A 135 -13.63 13.79 -5.07
CA LEU A 135 -12.58 14.06 -6.06
C LEU A 135 -12.77 13.29 -7.36
N SER A 136 -13.41 12.12 -7.31
CA SER A 136 -13.61 11.29 -8.50
C SER A 136 -14.48 11.95 -9.57
N PHE A 137 -15.37 12.89 -9.20
CA PHE A 137 -16.25 13.56 -10.15
C PHE A 137 -15.50 14.46 -11.14
N PRO A 138 -14.65 15.41 -10.70
CA PRO A 138 -13.81 16.18 -11.60
C PRO A 138 -12.62 15.39 -12.11
N ALA A 139 -11.98 14.57 -11.26
CA ALA A 139 -10.70 13.96 -11.58
C ALA A 139 -10.81 12.89 -12.67
N LEU A 140 -11.82 12.01 -12.61
CA LEU A 140 -11.95 10.89 -13.56
C LEU A 140 -12.45 11.30 -14.95
N ARG A 141 -12.71 12.60 -15.18
CA ARG A 141 -13.01 13.18 -16.49
C ARG A 141 -11.75 13.61 -17.24
N LEU A 142 -10.61 13.68 -16.55
CA LEU A 142 -9.33 14.08 -17.11
C LEU A 142 -8.64 12.89 -17.78
N ARG A 143 -7.78 13.15 -18.77
CA ARG A 143 -6.85 12.13 -19.27
C ARG A 143 -5.81 11.80 -18.19
N GLU A 144 -5.18 10.64 -18.30
CA GLU A 144 -4.26 10.09 -17.28
C GLU A 144 -3.16 11.08 -16.86
N ASP A 145 -2.52 11.76 -17.83
CA ASP A 145 -1.47 12.74 -17.55
C ASP A 145 -1.99 13.96 -16.77
N TYR A 146 -3.20 14.43 -17.09
CA TYR A 146 -3.84 15.53 -16.39
C TYR A 146 -4.36 15.12 -15.01
N LEU A 147 -4.82 13.87 -14.88
CA LEU A 147 -5.23 13.29 -13.60
C LEU A 147 -4.03 13.19 -12.64
N ALA A 148 -2.87 12.77 -13.14
CA ALA A 148 -1.62 12.77 -12.40
C ALA A 148 -1.28 14.16 -11.84
N ILE A 149 -1.31 15.20 -12.69
CA ILE A 149 -1.05 16.59 -12.26
C ILE A 149 -2.10 17.07 -11.25
N ALA A 150 -3.39 16.79 -11.50
CA ALA A 150 -4.48 17.20 -10.63
C ALA A 150 -4.37 16.57 -9.23
N THR A 151 -4.00 15.30 -9.15
CA THR A 151 -3.87 14.59 -7.86
C THR A 151 -2.67 15.07 -7.03
N ILE A 152 -1.57 15.49 -7.66
CA ILE A 152 -0.46 16.21 -6.98
C ILE A 152 -0.97 17.54 -6.41
N GLY A 153 -1.69 18.31 -7.22
CA GLY A 153 -2.27 19.59 -6.77
C GLY A 153 -3.22 19.42 -5.59
N ILE A 154 -4.05 18.38 -5.61
CA ILE A 154 -4.95 18.03 -4.49
C ILE A 154 -4.15 17.66 -3.24
N ALA A 155 -3.08 16.89 -3.38
CA ALA A 155 -2.20 16.54 -2.26
C ALA A 155 -1.58 17.78 -1.61
N GLU A 156 -1.01 18.69 -2.40
CA GLU A 156 -0.45 19.93 -1.85
C GLU A 156 -1.53 20.85 -1.27
N LEU A 157 -2.72 20.90 -1.89
CA LEU A 157 -3.85 21.63 -1.33
C LEU A 157 -4.23 21.10 0.06
N MET A 158 -4.33 19.78 0.23
CA MET A 158 -4.60 19.17 1.53
C MET A 158 -3.51 19.46 2.54
N ARG A 159 -2.24 19.43 2.13
CA ARG A 159 -1.12 19.75 3.01
C ARG A 159 -1.16 21.20 3.47
N ASN A 160 -1.47 22.13 2.57
CA ASN A 160 -1.66 23.54 2.88
C ASN A 160 -2.84 23.77 3.83
N VAL A 161 -3.94 23.03 3.66
CA VAL A 161 -5.08 23.07 4.61
C VAL A 161 -4.64 22.62 6.00
N VAL A 162 -3.89 21.52 6.10
CA VAL A 162 -3.39 21.04 7.41
C VAL A 162 -2.45 22.05 8.07
N VAL A 163 -1.58 22.69 7.29
CA VAL A 163 -0.66 23.72 7.80
C VAL A 163 -1.44 24.98 8.23
N ALA A 164 -2.48 25.38 7.51
CA ALA A 164 -3.29 26.55 7.86
C ALA A 164 -4.24 26.30 9.05
N GLU A 165 -4.76 25.08 9.19
CA GLU A 165 -5.77 24.73 10.17
C GLU A 165 -5.18 24.52 11.56
N ARG A 166 -5.37 25.51 12.44
CA ARG A 166 -4.94 25.39 13.84
C ARG A 166 -5.89 24.52 14.63
N GLY A 167 -7.19 24.71 14.45
CA GLY A 167 -8.24 24.18 15.34
C GLY A 167 -8.50 22.68 15.24
N LEU A 168 -8.19 21.98 14.16
CA LEU A 168 -8.40 20.53 14.08
C LEU A 168 -7.12 19.71 14.19
N VAL A 169 -6.01 20.24 13.64
CA VAL A 169 -4.79 19.45 13.41
C VAL A 169 -3.53 20.10 14.00
N ASN A 170 -3.69 21.20 14.75
CA ASN A 170 -2.62 21.92 15.41
C ASN A 170 -1.54 22.48 14.45
N SER A 171 -1.91 22.74 13.18
CA SER A 171 -1.03 23.37 12.17
C SER A 171 0.33 22.66 12.04
N GLU A 172 1.42 23.40 11.82
CA GLU A 172 2.80 22.91 11.66
C GLU A 172 3.31 22.09 12.85
N ARG A 173 2.74 22.28 14.06
CA ARG A 173 3.15 21.55 15.26
C ARG A 173 2.76 20.08 15.22
N GLY A 174 1.70 19.77 14.47
CA GLY A 174 1.12 18.44 14.39
C GLY A 174 0.50 17.96 15.71
N LEU A 175 0.08 16.69 15.70
CA LEU A 175 -0.55 16.01 16.82
C LEU A 175 0.45 15.03 17.43
N LYS A 176 0.99 15.36 18.61
CA LYS A 176 1.89 14.49 19.39
C LYS A 176 1.12 13.78 20.50
N GLY A 177 1.64 12.66 21.01
CA GLY A 177 1.00 11.94 22.12
C GLY A 177 -0.33 11.29 21.72
N ILE A 178 -0.42 10.80 20.47
CA ILE A 178 -1.55 10.00 20.03
C ILE A 178 -1.52 8.71 20.86
N PRO A 179 -2.63 8.33 21.52
CA PRO A 179 -2.71 7.08 22.26
C PRO A 179 -2.31 5.91 21.37
N ARG A 180 -1.72 4.88 21.97
CA ARG A 180 -1.32 3.66 21.27
C ARG A 180 -2.18 2.49 21.76
N PRO A 181 -2.69 1.61 20.88
CA PRO A 181 -3.61 0.54 21.26
C PRO A 181 -2.95 -0.41 22.25
N PHE A 182 -3.62 -0.71 23.37
CA PHE A 182 -3.12 -1.59 24.44
C PHE A 182 -1.76 -1.21 25.05
N TYR A 183 -1.32 0.04 24.92
CA TYR A 183 0.03 0.43 25.37
C TYR A 183 0.29 0.18 26.86
N GLN A 184 -0.72 0.37 27.71
CA GLN A 184 -0.62 0.14 29.16
C GLN A 184 -0.58 -1.35 29.55
N SER A 185 -0.95 -2.25 28.63
CA SER A 185 -1.02 -3.69 28.88
C SER A 185 0.31 -4.41 28.63
N PHE A 186 1.30 -3.73 28.05
CA PHE A 186 2.59 -4.30 27.69
C PHE A 186 3.74 -3.48 28.28
N ALA A 187 4.86 -4.13 28.57
CA ALA A 187 6.10 -3.41 28.84
C ALA A 187 6.54 -2.61 27.59
N PRO A 188 7.21 -1.46 27.74
CA PRO A 188 7.63 -0.63 26.61
C PRO A 188 8.44 -1.38 25.55
N ASP A 189 9.32 -2.30 25.97
CA ASP A 189 10.18 -3.09 25.08
C ASP A 189 9.41 -4.21 24.35
N ASP A 190 8.35 -4.73 24.97
CA ASP A 190 7.51 -5.79 24.41
C ASP A 190 6.43 -5.24 23.46
N TYR A 191 6.08 -3.95 23.62
CA TYR A 191 5.02 -3.30 22.85
C TYR A 191 5.28 -3.36 21.33
N GLN A 192 6.54 -3.26 20.91
CA GLN A 192 6.90 -3.34 19.49
C GLN A 192 6.51 -4.68 18.84
N TYR A 193 6.61 -5.79 19.59
CA TYR A 193 6.26 -7.12 19.09
C TYR A 193 4.74 -7.27 18.97
N PHE A 194 4.01 -6.75 19.97
CA PHE A 194 2.55 -6.66 19.91
C PHE A 194 2.09 -5.81 18.72
N TYR A 195 2.70 -4.64 18.54
CA TYR A 195 2.33 -3.74 17.46
C TYR A 195 2.67 -4.32 16.08
N PHE A 196 3.80 -5.01 15.96
CA PHE A 196 4.13 -5.77 14.75
C PHE A 196 3.05 -6.80 14.42
N LEU A 197 2.61 -7.58 15.42
CA LEU A 197 1.53 -8.55 15.24
C LEU A 197 0.23 -7.85 14.79
N LEU A 198 -0.12 -6.72 15.40
CA LEU A 198 -1.29 -5.92 15.02
C LEU A 198 -1.19 -5.44 13.56
N ALA A 199 -0.04 -4.90 13.16
CA ALA A 199 0.20 -4.44 11.80
C ALA A 199 0.17 -5.60 10.79
N LEU A 200 0.69 -6.77 11.16
CA LEU A 200 0.65 -7.98 10.35
C LEU A 200 -0.78 -8.49 10.18
N VAL A 201 -1.59 -8.49 11.24
CA VAL A 201 -3.01 -8.86 11.18
C VAL A 201 -3.78 -7.87 10.31
N ALA A 202 -3.55 -6.57 10.47
CA ALA A 202 -4.15 -5.53 9.64
C ALA A 202 -3.79 -5.71 8.16
N LEU A 203 -2.52 -5.95 7.84
CA LEU A 203 -2.05 -6.27 6.50
C LEU A 203 -2.70 -7.55 5.97
N ALA A 204 -2.75 -8.64 6.76
CA ALA A 204 -3.33 -9.90 6.34
C ALA A 204 -4.82 -9.77 6.01
N LEU A 205 -5.58 -9.05 6.84
CA LEU A 205 -7.01 -8.80 6.61
C LEU A 205 -7.23 -8.01 5.32
N VAL A 206 -6.50 -6.91 5.12
CA VAL A 206 -6.58 -6.10 3.90
C VAL A 206 -6.13 -6.89 2.68
N PHE A 207 -5.02 -7.61 2.77
CA PHE A 207 -4.50 -8.45 1.69
C PHE A 207 -5.52 -9.50 1.26
N LEU A 208 -6.13 -10.22 2.22
CA LEU A 208 -7.15 -11.23 1.94
C LEU A 208 -8.41 -10.60 1.33
N ALA A 209 -8.83 -9.43 1.83
CA ALA A 209 -9.98 -8.70 1.30
C ALA A 209 -9.75 -8.25 -0.15
N VAL A 210 -8.58 -7.66 -0.44
CA VAL A 210 -8.20 -7.22 -1.79
C VAL A 210 -8.04 -8.41 -2.72
N GLU A 211 -7.39 -9.49 -2.28
CA GLU A 211 -7.23 -10.70 -3.09
C GLU A 211 -8.59 -11.32 -3.46
N ARG A 212 -9.53 -11.34 -2.51
CA ARG A 212 -10.89 -11.80 -2.75
C ARG A 212 -11.66 -10.87 -3.69
N ALA A 213 -11.53 -9.56 -3.53
CA ALA A 213 -12.17 -8.56 -4.38
C ALA A 213 -11.66 -8.65 -5.83
N VAL A 214 -10.34 -8.79 -6.01
CA VAL A 214 -9.69 -8.87 -7.32
C VAL A 214 -10.03 -10.17 -8.07
N ARG A 215 -10.20 -11.28 -7.34
CA ARG A 215 -10.63 -12.57 -7.95
C ARG A 215 -12.14 -12.62 -8.24
N SER A 216 -12.90 -11.67 -7.74
CA SER A 216 -14.35 -11.57 -7.97
C SER A 216 -14.66 -10.99 -9.37
N PRO A 217 -15.94 -10.99 -9.80
CA PRO A 217 -16.34 -10.31 -11.04
C PRO A 217 -15.92 -8.85 -11.10
N TRP A 218 -15.85 -8.16 -9.96
CA TRP A 218 -15.43 -6.76 -9.88
C TRP A 218 -13.99 -6.57 -10.38
N GLY A 219 -13.05 -7.36 -9.87
CA GLY A 219 -11.65 -7.28 -10.31
C GLY A 219 -11.43 -7.68 -11.77
N ARG A 220 -12.27 -8.57 -12.33
CA ARG A 220 -12.22 -8.89 -13.76
C ARG A 220 -12.60 -7.69 -14.63
N VAL A 221 -13.60 -6.91 -14.22
CA VAL A 221 -13.99 -5.69 -14.93
C VAL A 221 -12.90 -4.63 -14.82
N LEU A 222 -12.27 -4.47 -13.65
CA LEU A 222 -11.15 -3.54 -13.49
C LEU A 222 -9.99 -3.88 -14.43
N ARG A 223 -9.59 -5.16 -14.49
CA ARG A 223 -8.52 -5.59 -15.40
C ARG A 223 -8.89 -5.37 -16.86
N ALA A 224 -10.13 -5.69 -17.25
CA ALA A 224 -10.60 -5.44 -18.62
C ALA A 224 -10.54 -3.94 -18.95
N LEU A 225 -10.98 -3.08 -18.01
CA LEU A 225 -10.91 -1.63 -18.14
C LEU A 225 -9.47 -1.12 -18.33
N ARG A 226 -8.50 -1.67 -17.56
CA ARG A 226 -7.09 -1.29 -17.67
C ARG A 226 -6.48 -1.67 -19.02
N GLU A 227 -6.90 -2.78 -19.62
CA GLU A 227 -6.37 -3.26 -20.90
C GLU A 227 -7.03 -2.56 -22.10
N ASP A 228 -8.37 -2.42 -22.08
CA ASP A 228 -9.13 -1.73 -23.13
C ASP A 228 -10.46 -1.17 -22.59
N GLU A 229 -10.48 0.15 -22.41
CA GLU A 229 -11.66 0.91 -22.00
C GLU A 229 -12.80 0.82 -23.02
N THR A 230 -12.49 0.88 -24.31
CA THR A 230 -13.48 0.90 -25.39
C THR A 230 -14.19 -0.45 -25.54
N ALA A 231 -13.44 -1.56 -25.46
CA ALA A 231 -14.01 -2.90 -25.48
C ALA A 231 -14.85 -3.16 -24.23
N THR A 232 -14.40 -2.70 -23.06
CA THR A 232 -15.14 -2.86 -21.79
C THR A 232 -16.47 -2.11 -21.81
N ALA A 233 -16.49 -0.90 -22.37
CA ALA A 233 -17.70 -0.11 -22.57
C ALA A 233 -18.66 -0.76 -23.58
N ALA A 234 -18.14 -1.33 -24.68
CA ALA A 234 -18.93 -2.05 -25.67
C ALA A 234 -19.63 -3.30 -25.09
N CYS A 235 -19.05 -3.92 -24.06
CA CYS A 235 -19.69 -4.99 -23.27
C CYS A 235 -20.74 -4.50 -22.26
N GLY A 236 -21.12 -3.21 -22.29
CA GLY A 236 -22.17 -2.62 -21.45
C GLY A 236 -21.74 -2.35 -20.00
N LYS A 237 -20.43 -2.22 -19.73
CA LYS A 237 -19.92 -1.87 -18.39
C LYS A 237 -19.74 -0.36 -18.27
N ASP A 238 -20.21 0.20 -17.16
CA ASP A 238 -19.98 1.62 -16.84
C ASP A 238 -18.55 1.83 -16.34
N VAL A 239 -17.68 2.24 -17.26
CA VAL A 239 -16.27 2.51 -17.01
C VAL A 239 -16.07 3.50 -15.86
N ILE A 240 -16.82 4.60 -15.85
CA ILE A 240 -16.62 5.69 -14.88
C ILE A 240 -16.98 5.19 -13.47
N SER A 241 -18.05 4.42 -13.33
CA SER A 241 -18.45 3.84 -12.04
C SER A 241 -17.40 2.86 -11.50
N PHE A 242 -16.88 1.94 -12.32
CA PHE A 242 -15.84 1.01 -11.90
C PHE A 242 -14.52 1.72 -11.55
N ARG A 243 -14.14 2.73 -12.34
CA ARG A 243 -12.98 3.60 -12.07
C ARG A 243 -13.12 4.32 -10.73
N ARG A 244 -14.31 4.87 -10.45
CA ARG A 244 -14.64 5.51 -9.18
C ARG A 244 -14.56 4.55 -8.00
N GLN A 245 -15.12 3.35 -8.14
CA GLN A 245 -15.06 2.33 -7.09
C GLN A 245 -13.62 1.94 -6.76
N ALA A 246 -12.78 1.71 -7.77
CA ALA A 246 -11.36 1.40 -7.56
C ALA A 246 -10.61 2.57 -6.89
N PHE A 247 -10.87 3.80 -7.33
CA PHE A 247 -10.29 5.01 -6.74
C PHE A 247 -10.65 5.14 -5.25
N VAL A 248 -11.94 5.00 -4.92
CA VAL A 248 -12.45 5.07 -3.54
C VAL A 248 -11.89 3.95 -2.67
N VAL A 249 -11.98 2.69 -3.11
CA VAL A 249 -11.50 1.54 -2.33
C VAL A 249 -10.00 1.64 -2.07
N GLY A 250 -9.21 2.02 -3.08
CA GLY A 250 -7.78 2.25 -2.89
C GLY A 250 -7.47 3.36 -1.88
N ALA A 251 -8.22 4.47 -1.93
CA ALA A 251 -8.07 5.58 -0.98
C ALA A 251 -8.46 5.19 0.44
N MET A 252 -9.53 4.39 0.61
CA MET A 252 -9.91 3.85 1.92
C MET A 252 -8.81 2.99 2.53
N ILE A 253 -8.16 2.14 1.73
CA ILE A 253 -7.03 1.30 2.18
C ILE A 253 -5.83 2.16 2.57
N MET A 254 -5.50 3.19 1.79
CA MET A 254 -4.41 4.13 2.12
C MET A 254 -4.72 4.95 3.38
N GLY A 255 -5.98 5.38 3.56
CA GLY A 255 -6.44 6.03 4.79
C GLY A 255 -6.33 5.14 6.02
N PHE A 256 -6.71 3.87 5.90
CA PHE A 256 -6.51 2.87 6.93
C PHE A 256 -5.01 2.66 7.25
N GLY A 257 -4.16 2.59 6.22
CA GLY A 257 -2.70 2.56 6.40
C GLY A 257 -2.17 3.79 7.16
N GLY A 258 -2.74 4.97 6.91
CA GLY A 258 -2.45 6.20 7.65
C GLY A 258 -2.82 6.12 9.13
N ALA A 259 -3.93 5.48 9.46
CA ALA A 259 -4.33 5.23 10.85
C ALA A 259 -3.32 4.32 11.57
N VAL A 260 -2.96 3.19 10.94
CA VAL A 260 -1.97 2.26 11.49
C VAL A 260 -0.59 2.93 11.59
N TYR A 261 -0.23 3.84 10.69
CA TYR A 261 0.99 4.62 10.82
C TYR A 261 0.94 5.59 12.01
N ALA A 262 -0.16 6.31 12.19
CA ALA A 262 -0.32 7.29 13.27
C ALA A 262 -0.25 6.64 14.66
N TYR A 263 -0.90 5.48 14.83
CA TYR A 263 -0.87 4.73 16.09
C TYR A 263 0.50 4.13 16.40
N GLU A 264 1.27 3.74 15.38
CA GLU A 264 2.63 3.24 15.55
C GLU A 264 3.56 4.35 16.04
N ARG A 265 3.53 5.48 15.32
CA ARG A 265 4.41 6.62 15.62
C ARG A 265 4.03 7.32 16.91
N GLY A 266 2.75 7.36 17.27
CA GLY A 266 2.25 8.14 18.41
C GLY A 266 2.34 9.65 18.21
N ALA A 267 2.72 10.11 17.01
CA ALA A 267 2.75 11.49 16.62
C ALA A 267 2.64 11.63 15.10
N VAL A 268 2.03 12.71 14.64
CA VAL A 268 1.84 13.04 13.22
C VAL A 268 2.14 14.52 13.01
N SER A 269 2.99 14.86 12.04
CA SER A 269 3.29 16.25 11.65
C SER A 269 3.21 16.45 10.13
N PRO A 270 2.91 17.68 9.65
CA PRO A 270 2.76 17.95 8.21
C PRO A 270 4.05 17.70 7.41
N ASP A 271 5.20 17.82 8.05
CA ASP A 271 6.54 17.66 7.47
C ASP A 271 6.84 16.22 7.08
N THR A 272 6.12 15.26 7.68
CA THR A 272 6.22 13.84 7.34
C THR A 272 5.60 13.54 5.98
N PHE A 273 4.61 14.32 5.56
CA PHE A 273 3.79 14.08 4.38
C PHE A 273 4.30 14.83 3.15
N THR A 274 5.57 14.62 2.79
CA THR A 274 6.13 15.13 1.54
C THR A 274 5.75 14.24 0.36
N HIS A 275 5.71 14.79 -0.85
CA HIS A 275 5.47 14.02 -2.07
C HIS A 275 6.47 12.87 -2.25
N PHE A 276 7.73 13.09 -1.87
CA PHE A 276 8.76 12.07 -1.90
C PHE A 276 8.44 10.90 -0.94
N ALA A 277 8.25 11.20 0.35
CA ALA A 277 8.04 10.20 1.39
C ALA A 277 6.62 9.58 1.40
N GLY A 278 5.63 10.27 0.81
CA GLY A 278 4.23 9.87 0.87
C GLY A 278 3.61 9.47 -0.46
N THR A 279 4.28 9.63 -1.59
CA THR A 279 3.75 9.22 -2.91
C THR A 279 4.80 8.51 -3.75
N PHE A 280 5.94 9.17 -4.03
CA PHE A 280 6.95 8.61 -4.94
C PHE A 280 7.55 7.32 -4.40
N ILE A 281 7.76 7.22 -3.09
CA ILE A 281 8.27 5.98 -2.49
C ILE A 281 7.27 4.82 -2.64
N PHE A 282 5.97 5.05 -2.49
CA PHE A 282 4.95 4.00 -2.66
C PHE A 282 4.77 3.58 -4.12
N TRP A 283 4.92 4.53 -5.05
CA TRP A 283 5.02 4.23 -6.48
C TRP A 283 6.26 3.40 -6.79
N ALA A 284 7.41 3.78 -6.25
CA ALA A 284 8.64 3.01 -6.42
C ALA A 284 8.48 1.58 -5.86
N MET A 285 7.89 1.43 -4.68
CA MET A 285 7.55 0.13 -4.10
C MET A 285 6.66 -0.68 -5.04
N LEU A 286 5.57 -0.11 -5.55
CA LEU A 286 4.64 -0.82 -6.43
C LEU A 286 5.30 -1.21 -7.77
N ILE A 287 6.07 -0.32 -8.38
CA ILE A 287 6.76 -0.57 -9.66
C ILE A 287 7.83 -1.65 -9.48
N VAL A 288 8.65 -1.54 -8.42
CA VAL A 288 9.68 -2.55 -8.11
C VAL A 288 9.05 -3.92 -7.85
N GLY A 289 7.97 -3.94 -7.07
CA GLY A 289 7.24 -5.15 -6.73
C GLY A 289 6.52 -5.82 -7.90
N GLY A 290 5.85 -5.03 -8.73
CA GLY A 290 5.02 -5.47 -9.86
C GLY A 290 3.56 -5.06 -9.69
N SER A 291 3.07 -4.21 -10.60
CA SER A 291 1.68 -3.77 -10.65
C SER A 291 0.74 -4.90 -11.07
N GLY A 292 -0.47 -4.94 -10.50
CA GLY A 292 -1.47 -5.98 -10.78
C GLY A 292 -1.24 -7.27 -9.98
N ASN A 293 -0.24 -7.32 -9.10
CA ASN A 293 0.02 -8.45 -8.21
C ASN A 293 0.12 -7.99 -6.75
N ASN A 294 -0.81 -8.42 -5.90
CA ASN A 294 -0.80 -8.06 -4.48
C ASN A 294 0.45 -8.57 -3.75
N GLN A 295 0.96 -9.75 -4.09
CA GLN A 295 2.22 -10.27 -3.53
C GLN A 295 3.42 -9.45 -4.02
N GLY A 296 3.36 -8.99 -5.27
CA GLY A 296 4.34 -8.05 -5.83
C GLY A 296 4.36 -6.75 -5.06
N ALA A 297 3.21 -6.13 -4.81
CA ALA A 297 3.09 -4.89 -4.03
C ALA A 297 3.75 -4.99 -2.64
N VAL A 298 3.47 -6.07 -1.90
CA VAL A 298 4.09 -6.34 -0.58
C VAL A 298 5.61 -6.56 -0.69
N LEU A 299 6.06 -7.34 -1.68
CA LEU A 299 7.49 -7.57 -1.91
C LEU A 299 8.22 -6.27 -2.28
N GLY A 300 7.58 -5.41 -3.05
CA GLY A 300 8.07 -4.09 -3.40
C GLY A 300 8.29 -3.20 -2.19
N ALA A 301 7.31 -3.17 -1.27
CA ALA A 301 7.44 -2.49 0.02
C ALA A 301 8.65 -3.02 0.82
N TYR A 302 8.82 -4.34 0.88
CA TYR A 302 9.94 -4.98 1.56
C TYR A 302 11.31 -4.59 0.96
N ILE A 303 11.46 -4.65 -0.37
CA ILE A 303 12.74 -4.41 -1.04
C ILE A 303 13.14 -2.93 -0.97
N VAL A 304 12.22 -2.03 -1.27
CA VAL A 304 12.50 -0.59 -1.30
C VAL A 304 12.74 -0.06 0.12
N TRP A 305 11.97 -0.51 1.11
CA TRP A 305 12.23 -0.18 2.51
C TRP A 305 13.53 -0.84 3.02
N GLY A 306 13.83 -2.05 2.58
CA GLY A 306 15.11 -2.70 2.79
C GLY A 306 16.28 -1.84 2.34
N LEU A 307 16.25 -1.36 1.09
CA LEU A 307 17.26 -0.46 0.56
C LEU A 307 17.36 0.83 1.37
N TRP A 308 16.22 1.42 1.76
CA TRP A 308 16.18 2.62 2.59
C TRP A 308 16.94 2.42 3.91
N ILE A 309 16.68 1.29 4.57
CA ILE A 309 17.22 0.96 5.89
C ILE A 309 18.69 0.55 5.81
N ILE A 310 19.08 -0.26 4.82
CA ILE A 310 20.49 -0.61 4.56
C ILE A 310 21.30 0.66 4.35
N SER A 311 20.78 1.62 3.57
CA SER A 311 21.46 2.90 3.33
C SER A 311 21.70 3.70 4.61
N LEU A 312 20.77 3.65 5.57
CA LEU A 312 20.92 4.30 6.88
C LEU A 312 21.90 3.55 7.79
N GLN A 313 21.93 2.22 7.71
CA GLN A 313 22.86 1.41 8.51
C GLN A 313 24.33 1.62 8.11
N LEU A 314 24.59 1.96 6.84
CA LEU A 314 25.94 2.29 6.36
C LEU A 314 26.60 3.43 7.16
N LEU A 315 25.82 4.34 7.76
CA LEU A 315 26.34 5.38 8.67
C LEU A 315 27.04 4.82 9.91
N GLY A 316 26.75 3.57 10.30
CA GLY A 316 27.40 2.89 11.41
C GLY A 316 28.81 2.39 11.09
N TYR A 317 29.20 2.39 9.82
CA TYR A 317 30.52 1.93 9.37
C TYR A 317 31.50 3.11 9.17
N PRO A 318 32.82 2.87 9.19
CA PRO A 318 33.83 3.91 8.96
C PRO A 318 33.77 4.41 7.51
N LEU A 319 32.89 5.39 7.26
CA LEU A 319 32.77 6.07 5.98
C LEU A 319 33.53 7.41 5.98
N PRO A 320 34.09 7.83 4.83
CA PRO A 320 34.56 9.19 4.62
C PRO A 320 33.48 10.24 4.94
N GLU A 321 33.88 11.36 5.54
CA GLU A 321 32.96 12.42 5.99
C GLU A 321 32.11 13.00 4.85
N THR A 322 32.67 13.03 3.63
CA THR A 322 31.97 13.46 2.41
C THR A 322 30.80 12.56 2.04
N LEU A 323 30.89 11.25 2.29
CA LEU A 323 29.80 10.30 2.06
C LEU A 323 28.79 10.35 3.19
N ARG A 324 29.26 10.48 4.44
CA ARG A 324 28.41 10.54 5.63
C ARG A 324 27.41 11.68 5.59
N THR A 325 27.89 12.89 5.26
CA THR A 325 27.04 14.10 5.15
C THR A 325 26.06 14.05 3.97
N ARG A 326 26.32 13.20 2.97
CA ARG A 326 25.50 13.08 1.74
C ARG A 326 24.65 11.81 1.69
N ILE A 327 24.67 10.97 2.73
CA ILE A 327 24.06 9.64 2.69
C ILE A 327 22.57 9.68 2.32
N PHE A 328 21.83 10.69 2.78
CA PHE A 328 20.41 10.82 2.49
C PHE A 328 20.16 11.07 1.00
N TYR A 329 20.95 11.95 0.38
CA TYR A 329 20.88 12.21 -1.07
C TYR A 329 21.35 10.99 -1.89
N ILE A 330 22.38 10.29 -1.42
CA ILE A 330 22.88 9.06 -2.07
C ILE A 330 21.80 7.97 -2.02
N ARG A 331 21.13 7.77 -0.88
CA ARG A 331 20.00 6.84 -0.77
C ARG A 331 18.89 7.18 -1.76
N ASP A 332 18.51 8.45 -1.85
CA ASP A 332 17.42 8.87 -2.73
C ASP A 332 17.81 8.69 -4.21
N LEU A 333 19.09 8.91 -4.56
CA LEU A 333 19.65 8.55 -5.87
C LEU A 333 19.62 7.04 -6.11
N LEU A 334 20.00 6.22 -5.13
CA LEU A 334 19.96 4.75 -5.23
C LEU A 334 18.54 4.23 -5.44
N LEU A 335 17.54 4.84 -4.80
CA LEU A 335 16.13 4.53 -5.02
C LEU A 335 15.69 4.86 -6.45
N GLY A 336 16.12 6.01 -6.98
CA GLY A 336 15.87 6.37 -8.39
C GLY A 336 16.55 5.43 -9.37
N VAL A 337 17.82 5.07 -9.13
CA VAL A 337 18.55 4.10 -9.96
C VAL A 337 17.89 2.72 -9.90
N LEU A 338 17.47 2.26 -8.72
CA LEU A 338 16.73 1.01 -8.56
C LEU A 338 15.45 1.03 -9.40
N LEU A 339 14.69 2.12 -9.35
CA LEU A 339 13.46 2.28 -10.12
C LEU A 339 13.73 2.18 -11.62
N VAL A 340 14.70 2.94 -12.14
CA VAL A 340 15.08 2.91 -13.56
C VAL A 340 15.59 1.52 -13.97
N ALA A 341 16.42 0.89 -13.15
CA ALA A 341 16.94 -0.45 -13.41
C ALA A 341 15.80 -1.48 -13.50
N VAL A 342 14.81 -1.43 -12.61
CA VAL A 342 13.65 -2.33 -12.69
C VAL A 342 12.81 -2.03 -13.93
N LEU A 343 12.55 -0.76 -14.25
CA LEU A 343 11.80 -0.42 -15.46
C LEU A 343 12.47 -0.91 -16.76
N LEU A 344 13.80 -0.85 -16.84
CA LEU A 344 14.57 -1.31 -18.01
C LEU A 344 14.70 -2.84 -18.08
N LEU A 345 14.99 -3.50 -16.96
CA LEU A 345 15.31 -4.93 -16.93
C LEU A 345 14.08 -5.82 -16.68
N ARG A 346 13.02 -5.26 -16.09
CA ARG A 346 11.84 -5.95 -15.57
C ARG A 346 10.60 -5.03 -15.62
N PRO A 347 10.08 -4.68 -16.81
CA PRO A 347 8.94 -3.76 -16.95
C PRO A 347 7.65 -4.24 -16.27
N GLN A 348 7.53 -5.54 -15.95
CA GLN A 348 6.41 -6.11 -15.20
C GLN A 348 6.64 -6.15 -13.67
N GLY A 349 7.76 -5.61 -13.19
CA GLY A 349 8.24 -5.72 -11.81
C GLY A 349 8.85 -7.08 -11.47
N LEU A 350 9.18 -7.27 -10.20
CA LEU A 350 9.82 -8.49 -9.69
C LEU A 350 8.88 -9.69 -9.60
N LEU A 351 7.59 -9.45 -9.34
CA LEU A 351 6.53 -10.46 -9.34
C LEU A 351 5.42 -10.04 -10.31
N PRO A 352 5.45 -10.52 -11.56
CA PRO A 352 4.47 -10.10 -12.57
C PRO A 352 3.06 -10.57 -12.22
N GLU A 353 2.06 -9.88 -12.75
CA GLU A 353 0.65 -10.25 -12.61
C GLU A 353 0.36 -11.63 -13.22
N GLU A 354 -0.39 -12.45 -12.48
CA GLU A 354 -0.92 -13.69 -13.03
C GLU A 354 -2.14 -13.40 -13.92
N ARG A 355 -1.98 -13.62 -15.24
CA ARG A 355 -3.06 -13.57 -16.25
C ARG A 355 -4.04 -14.76 -16.11
N ARG A 356 -4.55 -15.03 -14.91
CA ARG A 356 -5.43 -16.17 -14.63
C ARG A 356 -6.87 -15.68 -14.50
N VAL A 357 -7.67 -15.92 -15.54
CA VAL A 357 -8.99 -15.31 -15.74
C VAL A 357 -10.11 -16.03 -14.96
N SER A 358 -10.02 -17.35 -14.76
CA SER A 358 -11.00 -18.14 -13.99
C SER A 358 -10.57 -19.61 -13.81
N ILE A 359 -10.64 -20.13 -12.57
CA ILE A 359 -10.44 -21.58 -12.27
C ILE A 359 -11.52 -22.42 -12.96
N TRP A 360 -12.73 -21.88 -13.14
CA TRP A 360 -13.86 -22.56 -13.78
C TRP A 360 -13.67 -22.70 -15.29
N VAL A 361 -13.19 -21.66 -15.96
CA VAL A 361 -12.87 -21.72 -17.39
C VAL A 361 -11.69 -22.66 -17.62
N GLU A 362 -10.71 -22.69 -16.72
CA GLU A 362 -9.62 -23.67 -16.77
C GLU A 362 -10.13 -25.12 -16.61
N ARG A 363 -11.10 -25.39 -15.72
CA ARG A 363 -11.73 -26.73 -15.64
C ARG A 363 -12.51 -27.10 -16.91
N LEU A 364 -13.16 -26.13 -17.55
CA LEU A 364 -13.88 -26.34 -18.81
C LEU A 364 -12.92 -26.58 -19.99
N LEU A 365 -11.82 -25.83 -20.07
CA LEU A 365 -10.79 -25.95 -21.10
C LEU A 365 -9.85 -27.16 -20.88
N ARG A 366 -9.72 -27.65 -19.64
CA ARG A 366 -9.00 -28.90 -19.31
C ARG A 366 -9.83 -30.16 -19.53
N ARG A 367 -11.02 -30.08 -20.14
CA ARG A 367 -11.68 -31.29 -20.62
C ARG A 367 -10.73 -31.98 -21.61
N PRO A 368 -10.36 -33.26 -21.41
CA PRO A 368 -9.58 -33.97 -22.40
C PRO A 368 -10.32 -33.91 -23.74
N PRO A 369 -9.62 -33.83 -24.88
CA PRO A 369 -10.27 -33.88 -26.19
C PRO A 369 -11.22 -35.08 -26.19
N ALA A 370 -12.46 -34.85 -26.63
CA ALA A 370 -13.43 -35.93 -26.74
C ALA A 370 -12.77 -37.09 -27.49
N PRO A 371 -12.90 -38.35 -27.03
CA PRO A 371 -12.32 -39.48 -27.73
C PRO A 371 -12.77 -39.38 -29.18
N GLU A 372 -11.81 -39.34 -30.11
CA GLU A 372 -12.08 -39.45 -31.54
C GLU A 372 -13.07 -40.60 -31.71
N ARG A 373 -14.19 -40.33 -32.36
CA ARG A 373 -15.15 -41.37 -32.72
C ARG A 373 -14.45 -42.32 -33.68
N ALA A 374 -13.77 -43.32 -33.14
CA ALA A 374 -13.32 -44.49 -33.85
C ALA A 374 -14.57 -45.17 -34.41
N GLY A 375 -14.89 -44.91 -35.68
CA GLY A 375 -16.10 -45.46 -36.30
C GLY A 375 -16.74 -44.65 -37.42
N ALA A 376 -16.18 -43.52 -37.86
CA ALA A 376 -16.60 -42.96 -39.16
C ALA A 376 -15.99 -43.83 -40.27
N ARG A 377 -16.74 -44.86 -40.71
CA ARG A 377 -16.42 -45.60 -41.94
C ARG A 377 -16.29 -44.59 -43.08
N PRO A 378 -15.27 -44.68 -43.93
CA PRO A 378 -15.19 -43.84 -45.11
C PRO A 378 -16.43 -44.13 -45.97
N VAL A 379 -17.15 -43.07 -46.33
CA VAL A 379 -18.22 -43.12 -47.32
C VAL A 379 -17.54 -43.55 -48.61
N ALA A 380 -17.75 -44.80 -49.03
CA ALA A 380 -17.26 -45.29 -50.29
C ALA A 380 -17.88 -44.46 -51.42
N ASP A 381 -17.02 -43.92 -52.27
CA ASP A 381 -17.37 -43.32 -53.55
C ASP A 381 -18.34 -44.26 -54.30
N ARG A 382 -19.58 -43.80 -54.49
CA ARG A 382 -20.41 -44.32 -55.56
C ARG A 382 -20.13 -43.46 -56.79
N ALA A 383 -19.33 -44.01 -57.69
CA ALA A 383 -19.21 -43.50 -59.05
C ALA A 383 -20.61 -43.46 -59.71
N PRO A 384 -20.89 -42.46 -60.57
CA PRO A 384 -22.13 -42.44 -61.34
C PRO A 384 -22.01 -43.46 -62.49
N GLU A 385 -22.84 -44.50 -62.47
CA GLU A 385 -23.10 -45.31 -63.67
C GLU A 385 -24.32 -44.75 -64.42
N ALA A 386 -24.20 -44.78 -65.75
CA ALA A 386 -25.00 -44.11 -66.77
C ALA A 386 -26.41 -44.66 -66.95
#